data_AF-A0AB39S6U7-F1
#
_entry.id   AF-A0AB39S6U7-F1
#
_cell.length_a   1.000
_cell.length_b   1.000
_cell.length_c   1.000
_cell.angle_alpha   90.00
_cell.angle_beta   90.00
_cell.angle_gamma   90.00
#
_symmetry.space_group_name_H-M   'P 1'
#
loop_
_entity.id
_entity.type
_entity.pdbx_description
1 polymer ?
#
loop_
_entity_poly.entity_id
_entity_poly.type
_entity_poly.pdbx_seq_one_letter_code
_entity_poly.pdbx_strand_id
1 'polypeptide(L)'
;MLRATDAALQAFEGEVRALREPSDEAVFGTVEGVVLALNAIDGDGQHDGAGFCTEEREQLCEYIDLTLSEHGVDVAALATRRGIDRSEITDRWRD
;
A
#
# COMPACT_ATOMS: atom_id res chain seq x y z
N MET A 1 7.66 -12.14 -9.65
CA MET A 1 7.36 -10.76 -9.26
C MET A 1 5.89 -10.49 -9.53
N LEU A 2 5.45 -10.37 -10.78
CA LEU A 2 4.04 -10.06 -11.13
C LEU A 2 2.98 -10.86 -10.35
N ARG A 3 3.04 -12.20 -10.35
CA ARG A 3 2.08 -13.03 -9.58
C ARG A 3 2.10 -12.80 -8.07
N ALA A 4 3.28 -12.50 -7.52
CA ALA A 4 3.43 -12.23 -6.10
C ALA A 4 2.88 -10.84 -5.75
N THR A 5 3.15 -9.86 -6.62
CA THR A 5 2.55 -8.52 -6.56
C THR A 5 1.03 -8.60 -6.63
N ASP A 6 0.48 -9.31 -7.62
CA ASP A 6 -0.97 -9.50 -7.77
C ASP A 6 -1.60 -10.13 -6.52
N ALA A 7 -0.94 -11.13 -5.92
CA ALA A 7 -1.43 -11.76 -4.71
C ALA A 7 -1.41 -10.81 -3.49
N ALA A 8 -0.37 -9.99 -3.36
CA ALA A 8 -0.28 -8.99 -2.30
C ALA A 8 -1.36 -7.91 -2.45
N LEU A 9 -1.59 -7.43 -3.67
CA LEU A 9 -2.63 -6.43 -3.96
C LEU A 9 -4.04 -7.01 -3.75
N GLN A 10 -4.31 -8.25 -4.17
CA GLN A 10 -5.60 -8.90 -3.91
C GLN A 10 -5.88 -9.10 -2.42
N ALA A 11 -4.85 -9.44 -1.63
CA ALA A 11 -4.99 -9.55 -0.18
C ALA A 11 -5.35 -8.18 0.42
N PHE A 12 -4.64 -7.13 0.01
CA PHE A 12 -4.91 -5.75 0.41
C PHE A 12 -6.33 -5.30 0.06
N GLU A 13 -6.79 -5.50 -1.19
CA GLU A 13 -8.16 -5.19 -1.59
C GLU A 13 -9.19 -5.92 -0.71
N GLY A 14 -8.93 -7.19 -0.38
CA GLY A 14 -9.76 -7.99 0.52
C GLY A 14 -9.82 -7.42 1.94
N GLU A 15 -8.68 -6.99 2.49
CA GLU A 15 -8.58 -6.35 3.80
C GLU A 15 -9.31 -5.01 3.83
N VAL A 16 -9.07 -4.14 2.83
CA VAL A 16 -9.76 -2.85 2.70
C VAL A 16 -11.27 -3.05 2.58
N ARG A 17 -11.73 -4.05 1.82
CA ARG A 17 -13.16 -4.38 1.72
C ARG A 17 -13.76 -4.85 3.04
N ALA A 18 -12.97 -5.45 3.92
CA ALA A 18 -13.41 -5.91 5.23
C ALA A 18 -13.49 -4.78 6.27
N LEU A 19 -12.84 -3.63 6.01
CA LEU A 19 -12.93 -2.45 6.87
C LEU A 19 -14.36 -1.90 6.87
N ARG A 20 -15.03 -1.98 8.04
CA ARG A 20 -16.31 -1.32 8.29
C ARG A 20 -16.14 -0.34 9.43
N GLU A 21 -16.38 0.94 9.16
CA GLU A 21 -16.12 2.04 10.10
C GLU A 21 -14.70 1.93 10.72
N PRO A 22 -13.65 1.82 9.89
CA PRO A 22 -12.32 1.53 10.39
C PRO A 22 -11.78 2.67 11.26
N SER A 23 -11.08 2.29 12.32
CA SER A 23 -10.20 3.23 13.02
C SER A 23 -9.01 3.59 12.11
N ASP A 24 -8.44 4.78 12.34
CA ASP A 24 -7.23 5.21 11.62
C ASP A 24 -6.11 4.16 11.74
N GLU A 25 -5.98 3.51 12.90
CA GLU A 25 -5.01 2.42 13.12
C GLU A 25 -5.27 1.20 12.24
N ALA A 26 -6.53 0.81 12.05
CA ALA A 26 -6.87 -0.32 11.17
C ALA A 26 -6.53 -0.01 9.71
N VAL A 27 -6.78 1.22 9.25
CA VAL A 27 -6.39 1.66 7.90
C VAL A 27 -4.87 1.64 7.76
N PHE A 28 -4.14 2.24 8.70
CA PHE A 28 -2.67 2.27 8.66
C PHE A 28 -2.07 0.86 8.71
N GLY A 29 -2.61 -0.05 9.52
CA GLY A 29 -2.13 -1.43 9.56
C GLY A 29 -2.32 -2.17 8.23
N THR A 30 -3.43 -1.90 7.53
CA THR A 30 -3.70 -2.47 6.20
C THR A 30 -2.70 -1.93 5.16
N VAL A 31 -2.41 -0.63 5.19
CA VAL A 31 -1.40 0.00 4.33
C VAL A 31 0.01 -0.52 4.65
N GLU A 32 0.37 -0.58 5.92
CA GLU A 32 1.66 -1.10 6.36
C GLU A 32 1.84 -2.56 5.94
N GLY A 33 0.79 -3.37 6.03
CA GLY A 33 0.80 -4.77 5.59
C GLY A 33 1.14 -4.93 4.11
N VAL A 34 0.45 -4.20 3.23
CA VAL A 34 0.72 -4.27 1.78
C VAL A 34 2.11 -3.73 1.43
N VAL A 35 2.54 -2.64 2.05
CA VAL A 35 3.89 -2.05 1.87
C VAL A 35 4.98 -3.06 2.28
N LEU A 36 4.83 -3.74 3.42
CA LEU A 36 5.78 -4.77 3.86
C LEU A 36 5.79 -5.98 2.92
N ALA A 37 4.63 -6.41 2.43
CA ALA A 37 4.52 -7.52 1.48
C ALA A 37 5.21 -7.18 0.15
N LEU A 38 4.98 -5.99 -0.37
CA LEU A 38 5.61 -5.53 -1.61
C LEU A 38 7.12 -5.33 -1.43
N ASN A 39 7.59 -4.83 -0.28
CA ASN A 39 9.03 -4.75 0.04
C ASN A 39 9.68 -6.14 0.10
N ALA A 40 8.98 -7.14 0.65
CA ALA A 40 9.48 -8.50 0.66
C ALA A 40 9.60 -9.08 -0.75
N ILE A 41 8.65 -8.79 -1.64
CA ILE A 41 8.68 -9.20 -3.06
C ILE A 41 9.83 -8.54 -3.82
N ASP A 42 10.08 -7.26 -3.55
CA ASP A 42 11.16 -6.47 -4.13
C ASP A 42 12.55 -6.99 -3.73
N GLY A 43 12.73 -7.32 -2.45
CA GLY A 43 13.97 -7.89 -1.92
C GLY A 43 14.15 -9.40 -2.19
N ASP A 44 13.14 -10.06 -2.74
CA ASP A 44 13.19 -11.49 -3.05
C ASP A 44 14.02 -11.71 -4.32
N GLY A 45 15.29 -12.08 -4.12
CA GLY A 45 16.27 -12.37 -5.18
C GLY A 45 15.88 -13.51 -6.14
N GLN A 46 14.69 -14.10 -5.97
CA GLN A 46 14.08 -15.07 -6.88
C GLN A 46 13.59 -14.47 -8.21
N HIS A 47 13.62 -13.14 -8.37
CA HIS A 47 13.04 -12.43 -9.52
C HIS A 47 14.07 -11.78 -10.46
N ASP A 48 15.13 -12.52 -10.82
CA ASP A 48 16.25 -12.03 -11.66
C ASP A 48 17.01 -10.80 -11.08
N GLY A 49 16.77 -10.48 -9.80
CA GLY A 49 17.43 -9.36 -9.10
C GLY A 49 16.95 -7.96 -9.53
N ALA A 50 15.94 -7.86 -10.40
CA ALA A 50 15.30 -6.60 -10.74
C ALA A 50 14.13 -6.37 -9.78
N GLY A 51 14.35 -5.53 -8.77
CA GLY A 51 13.28 -4.96 -7.96
C GLY A 51 12.39 -4.02 -8.77
N PHE A 52 11.35 -3.47 -8.14
CA PHE A 52 10.46 -2.48 -8.73
C PHE A 52 11.25 -1.24 -9.09
N CYS A 53 11.13 -0.79 -10.34
CA CYS A 53 11.68 0.48 -10.75
C CYS A 53 10.90 1.65 -10.13
N THR A 54 11.44 2.86 -10.21
CA THR A 54 10.79 4.07 -9.67
C THR A 54 9.37 4.26 -10.22
N GLU A 55 9.16 4.02 -11.53
CA GLU A 55 7.84 4.16 -12.16
C GLU A 55 6.84 3.10 -11.68
N GLU A 56 7.28 1.86 -11.48
CA GLU A 56 6.44 0.79 -10.91
C GLU A 56 6.07 1.10 -9.46
N ARG A 57 7.01 1.70 -8.71
CA ARG A 57 6.75 2.12 -7.33
C ARG A 57 5.70 3.22 -7.24
N GLU A 58 5.81 4.21 -8.11
CA GLU A 58 4.82 5.30 -8.20
C GLU A 58 3.42 4.77 -8.54
N GLN A 59 3.32 3.85 -9.51
CA GLN A 59 2.06 3.21 -9.89
C GLN A 59 1.43 2.41 -8.74
N LEU A 60 2.24 1.68 -7.97
CA LEU A 60 1.74 0.90 -6.83
C LEU A 60 1.27 1.81 -5.68
N CYS A 61 1.97 2.92 -5.41
CA CYS A 61 1.51 3.90 -4.43
C CYS A 61 0.18 4.55 -4.87
N GLU A 62 0.06 4.93 -6.14
CA GLU A 62 -1.18 5.46 -6.70
C GLU A 62 -2.33 4.45 -6.58
N TYR A 63 -2.06 3.18 -6.90
CA TYR A 63 -3.06 2.12 -6.79
C TYR A 63 -3.54 1.89 -5.34
N ILE A 64 -2.63 1.88 -4.36
CA ILE A 64 -2.99 1.75 -2.94
C ILE A 64 -3.88 2.90 -2.50
N ASP A 65 -3.50 4.12 -2.86
CA ASP A 65 -4.25 5.34 -2.53
C ASP A 65 -5.64 5.38 -3.17
N LEU A 66 -5.73 4.97 -4.45
CA LEU A 66 -7.00 4.89 -5.18
C LEU A 66 -7.92 3.83 -4.55
N THR A 67 -7.39 2.65 -4.23
CA THR A 67 -8.15 1.56 -3.62
C THR A 67 -8.75 1.99 -2.28
N LEU A 68 -7.97 2.67 -1.42
CA LEU A 68 -8.49 3.20 -0.16
C LEU A 68 -9.65 4.19 -0.41
N SER A 69 -9.44 5.11 -1.35
CA SER A 69 -10.42 6.15 -1.70
C SER A 69 -11.72 5.57 -2.26
N GLU A 70 -11.64 4.58 -3.15
CA GLU A 70 -12.79 3.85 -3.72
C GLU A 70 -13.60 3.11 -2.65
N HIS A 71 -12.93 2.67 -1.58
CA HIS A 71 -13.56 2.01 -0.44
C HIS A 71 -14.05 2.99 0.64
N GLY A 72 -14.03 4.30 0.37
CA GLY A 72 -14.58 5.34 1.24
C GLY A 72 -13.65 5.79 2.36
N VAL A 73 -12.36 5.42 2.30
CA VAL A 73 -11.34 5.94 3.21
C VAL A 73 -10.90 7.31 2.70
N ASP A 74 -11.12 8.35 3.51
CA ASP A 74 -10.56 9.67 3.24
C ASP A 74 -9.08 9.70 3.65
N VAL A 75 -8.21 9.35 2.70
CA VAL A 75 -6.76 9.27 2.89
C VAL A 75 -6.15 10.62 3.25
N ALA A 76 -6.72 11.73 2.74
CA ALA A 76 -6.26 13.08 3.06
C ALA A 76 -6.63 13.47 4.50
N ALA A 77 -7.84 13.15 4.95
CA ALA A 77 -8.25 13.35 6.34
C ALA A 77 -7.48 12.43 7.31
N LEU A 78 -7.16 11.20 6.89
CA LEU A 78 -6.30 10.27 7.63
C LEU A 78 -4.90 10.84 7.84
N ALA A 79 -4.26 11.32 6.77
CA ALA A 79 -2.94 11.97 6.82
C ALA A 79 -2.96 13.20 7.74
N THR A 80 -3.97 14.07 7.57
CA THR A 80 -4.18 15.27 8.39
C THR A 80 -4.31 14.94 9.88
N ARG A 81 -5.08 13.89 10.24
CA ARG A 81 -5.26 13.44 11.63
C ARG A 81 -3.96 12.92 12.26
N ARG A 82 -3.04 12.39 11.45
CA ARG A 82 -1.71 11.95 11.90
C ARG A 82 -0.63 13.02 11.80
N GLY A 83 -0.92 14.17 11.20
CA GLY A 83 0.03 15.25 11.03
C GLY A 83 1.12 14.94 10.02
N ILE A 84 0.82 14.08 9.03
CA ILE A 84 1.73 13.70 7.94
C ILE A 84 1.12 14.08 6.59
N ASP A 85 1.93 14.12 5.53
CA ASP A 85 1.44 14.26 4.17
C ASP A 85 0.76 12.97 3.68
N ARG A 86 -0.14 13.09 2.70
CA ARG A 86 -0.78 11.93 2.06
C ARG A 86 0.25 10.98 1.44
N SER A 87 1.29 11.53 0.82
CA SER A 87 2.38 10.73 0.25
C SER A 87 3.17 9.97 1.32
N GLU A 88 3.28 10.54 2.53
CA GLU A 88 3.97 9.90 3.66
C GLU A 88 3.28 8.62 4.16
N ILE A 89 2.00 8.41 3.85
CA ILE A 89 1.30 7.15 4.14
C ILE A 89 1.94 5.97 3.41
N THR A 90 2.45 6.20 2.19
CA THR A 90 3.12 5.21 1.35
C THR A 90 4.64 5.42 1.26
N ASP A 91 5.18 6.54 1.77
CA ASP A 91 6.62 6.85 1.66
C ASP A 91 7.53 5.86 2.38
N ARG A 92 7.03 5.06 3.34
CA ARG A 92 7.80 3.92 3.90
C ARG A 92 8.25 2.90 2.84
N TRP A 93 7.73 3.01 1.62
CA TRP A 93 8.07 2.22 0.44
C TRP A 93 9.06 2.94 -0.52
N ARG A 94 9.35 4.22 -0.28
CA ARG A 94 10.29 5.04 -1.06
C ARG A 94 11.74 4.98 -0.55
N ASP A 95 11.96 4.68 0.74
CA ASP A 95 13.28 4.44 1.35
C ASP A 95 13.73 2.98 1.19
#